data_AF-A0A4P8QB31-F1
#
_entry.id   AF-A0A4P8QB31-F1
#
_cell.length_a   1.000
_cell.length_b   1.000
_cell.length_c   1.000
_cell.angle_alpha   90.00
_cell.angle_beta   90.00
_cell.angle_gamma   90.00
#
_symmetry.space_group_name_H-M   'P 1'
#
loop_
_entity.id
_entity.type
_entity.pdbx_description
1 polymer ?
#
loop_
_entity_poly.entity_id
_entity_poly.type
_entity_poly.pdbx_seq_one_letter_code
_entity_poly.pdbx_strand_id
1 'polypeptide(L)'
;MPNALRRPVNAISIAMSLGVPRESARTKLAGLVERGVLARTDGGFVLRAEVSQSKPFKSAMEAFLLATVEFVDGLAMLNACGARDGDRVVTPAWPVAGLATRLMTAHVLKGIQHARSLKPEISLTTHYVLLWLSHLTGSALRVGHGEPDAGRLALLNPPFGPVSVIEVAKAARMDDETVRRHLGQLEKTGLVIRVAGKRDINLPDRTLVANWLDFQSRTILGTQQLVRKLYVAGVIVDRPSETIRLF
;
A
#
# COMPACT_ATOMS: atom_id res chain seq x y z
N MET A 1 -8.43 -12.88 -22.73
CA MET A 1 -9.40 -11.94 -23.33
C MET A 1 -8.67 -10.98 -24.28
N PRO A 2 -9.10 -10.89 -25.56
CA PRO A 2 -8.60 -9.93 -26.55
C PRO A 2 -8.70 -8.47 -26.10
N ASN A 3 -7.85 -7.59 -26.64
CA ASN A 3 -7.80 -6.18 -26.25
C ASN A 3 -9.11 -5.43 -26.54
N ALA A 4 -9.80 -5.76 -27.64
CA ALA A 4 -11.06 -5.13 -28.03
C ALA A 4 -12.21 -5.35 -27.03
N LEU A 5 -12.15 -6.44 -26.26
CA LEU A 5 -13.15 -6.76 -25.24
C LEU A 5 -12.79 -6.16 -23.86
N ARG A 6 -11.64 -5.48 -23.73
CA ARG A 6 -11.21 -4.85 -22.48
C ARG A 6 -11.85 -3.48 -22.35
N ARG A 7 -12.31 -3.15 -21.14
CA ARG A 7 -12.84 -1.81 -20.84
C ARG A 7 -11.70 -0.79 -20.85
N PRO A 8 -11.70 0.20 -21.76
CA PRO A 8 -10.65 1.21 -21.81
C PRO A 8 -10.80 2.23 -20.68
N VAL A 9 -9.69 2.85 -20.32
CA VAL A 9 -9.65 4.00 -19.39
C VAL A 9 -9.00 5.18 -20.10
N ASN A 10 -9.65 6.34 -20.05
CA ASN A 10 -9.13 7.55 -20.69
C ASN A 10 -8.07 8.25 -19.81
N ALA A 11 -7.21 9.06 -20.45
CA ALA A 11 -6.12 9.76 -19.77
C ALA A 11 -6.60 10.77 -18.70
N ILE A 12 -7.81 11.34 -18.86
CA ILE A 12 -8.38 12.32 -17.92
C ILE A 12 -8.69 11.63 -16.59
N SER A 13 -9.39 10.50 -16.65
CA SER A 13 -9.72 9.69 -15.48
C SER A 13 -8.46 9.22 -14.76
N ILE A 14 -7.41 8.84 -15.50
CA ILE A 14 -6.11 8.46 -14.91
C ILE A 14 -5.44 9.66 -14.24
N ALA A 15 -5.39 10.83 -14.90
CA ALA A 15 -4.79 12.04 -14.33
C ALA A 15 -5.48 12.47 -13.02
N MET A 16 -6.82 12.52 -13.03
CA MET A 16 -7.62 12.82 -11.84
C MET A 16 -7.38 11.78 -10.73
N SER A 17 -7.39 10.49 -11.08
CA SER A 17 -7.17 9.41 -10.10
C SER A 17 -5.77 9.42 -9.50
N LEU A 18 -4.75 9.90 -10.20
CA LEU A 18 -3.37 9.92 -9.71
C LEU A 18 -2.99 11.28 -9.08
N GLY A 19 -3.86 12.29 -9.19
CA GLY A 19 -3.55 13.65 -8.75
C GLY A 19 -2.30 14.20 -9.44
N VAL A 20 -2.22 14.02 -10.77
CA VAL A 20 -1.11 14.52 -11.60
C VAL A 20 -1.66 15.38 -12.75
N PRO A 21 -0.86 16.32 -13.29
CA PRO A 21 -1.27 17.11 -14.44
C PRO A 21 -1.64 16.22 -15.64
N ARG A 22 -2.64 16.65 -16.41
CA ARG A 22 -3.16 15.91 -17.58
C ARG A 22 -2.05 15.60 -18.59
N GLU A 23 -1.23 16.58 -18.93
CA GLU A 23 -0.14 16.38 -19.90
C GLU A 23 0.90 15.41 -19.37
N SER A 24 1.23 15.45 -18.08
CA SER A 24 2.12 14.46 -17.46
C SER A 24 1.56 13.04 -17.54
N ALA A 25 0.25 12.86 -17.34
CA ALA A 25 -0.41 11.57 -17.51
C ALA A 25 -0.36 11.12 -18.98
N ARG A 26 -0.67 12.01 -19.93
CA ARG A 26 -0.63 11.71 -21.37
C ARG A 26 0.76 11.27 -21.83
N THR A 27 1.80 12.01 -21.48
CA THR A 27 3.19 11.68 -21.84
C THR A 27 3.60 10.33 -21.27
N LYS A 28 3.27 10.05 -20.00
CA LYS A 28 3.58 8.76 -19.38
C LYS A 28 2.82 7.59 -20.02
N LEU A 29 1.55 7.79 -20.35
CA LEU A 29 0.72 6.77 -21.02
C LEU A 29 1.22 6.50 -22.45
N ALA A 30 1.62 7.54 -23.19
CA ALA A 30 2.24 7.39 -24.52
C ALA A 30 3.51 6.54 -24.44
N GLY A 31 4.41 6.84 -23.49
CA GLY A 31 5.60 6.01 -23.28
C GLY A 31 5.30 4.57 -22.88
N LEU A 32 4.17 4.30 -22.20
CA LEU A 32 3.73 2.92 -21.92
C LEU A 32 3.14 2.21 -23.15
N VAL A 33 2.57 2.96 -24.11
CA VAL A 33 2.17 2.42 -25.41
C VAL A 33 3.41 2.07 -26.24
N GLU A 34 4.39 2.97 -26.32
CA GLU A 34 5.66 2.76 -27.03
C GLU A 34 6.41 1.53 -26.51
N ARG A 35 6.42 1.32 -25.18
CA ARG A 35 7.01 0.14 -24.54
C ARG A 35 6.17 -1.14 -24.69
N GLY A 36 5.05 -1.09 -25.40
CA GLY A 36 4.19 -2.24 -25.61
C GLY A 36 3.49 -2.74 -24.34
N VAL A 37 3.33 -1.89 -23.32
CA VAL A 37 2.60 -2.23 -22.09
C VAL A 37 1.10 -1.97 -22.27
N LEU A 38 0.77 -0.82 -22.83
CA LEU A 38 -0.61 -0.40 -23.12
C LEU A 38 -0.88 -0.47 -24.62
N ALA A 39 -2.15 -0.69 -24.99
CA ALA A 39 -2.65 -0.43 -26.32
C ALA A 39 -3.60 0.77 -26.28
N ARG A 40 -3.50 1.65 -27.28
CA ARG A 40 -4.46 2.73 -27.48
C ARG A 40 -5.67 2.17 -28.24
N THR A 41 -6.86 2.53 -27.79
CA THR A 41 -8.15 2.21 -28.43
C THR A 41 -8.98 3.48 -28.55
N ASP A 42 -10.10 3.43 -29.28
CA ASP A 42 -10.98 4.59 -29.45
C ASP A 42 -11.51 5.15 -28.12
N GLY A 43 -11.69 4.28 -27.12
CA GLY A 43 -12.14 4.66 -25.78
C GLY A 43 -11.04 5.04 -24.78
N GLY A 44 -9.75 4.99 -25.16
CA GLY A 44 -8.63 5.33 -24.30
C GLY A 44 -7.48 4.31 -24.34
N PHE A 45 -7.10 3.81 -23.16
CA PHE A 45 -5.98 2.87 -23.02
C PHE A 45 -6.45 1.57 -22.38
N VAL A 46 -5.90 0.44 -22.85
CA VAL A 46 -6.07 -0.88 -22.26
C VAL A 46 -4.72 -1.52 -21.97
N LEU A 47 -4.63 -2.30 -20.89
CA LEU A 47 -3.49 -3.19 -20.68
C LEU A 47 -3.49 -4.25 -21.79
N ARG A 48 -2.36 -4.45 -22.44
CA ARG A 48 -2.25 -5.46 -23.50
C ARG A 48 -2.45 -6.89 -22.99
N ALA A 49 -3.08 -7.73 -23.81
CA ALA A 49 -3.33 -9.12 -23.50
C ALA A 49 -2.03 -9.88 -23.24
N GLU A 50 -1.01 -9.65 -24.06
CA GLU A 50 0.30 -10.26 -23.97
C GLU A 50 0.96 -9.95 -22.61
N VAL A 51 0.84 -8.70 -22.16
CA VAL A 51 1.36 -8.26 -20.86
C VAL A 51 0.63 -8.95 -19.72
N SER A 52 -0.71 -9.00 -19.76
CA SER A 52 -1.49 -9.68 -18.71
C SER A 52 -1.28 -11.19 -18.65
N GLN A 53 -0.82 -11.80 -19.75
CA GLN A 53 -0.52 -13.23 -19.81
C GLN A 53 0.95 -13.55 -19.50
N SER A 54 1.81 -12.53 -19.47
CA SER A 54 3.23 -12.68 -19.19
C SER A 54 3.48 -13.22 -17.78
N LYS A 55 4.56 -13.99 -17.63
CA LYS A 55 5.00 -14.53 -16.34
C LYS A 55 5.23 -13.43 -15.29
N PRO A 56 5.92 -12.30 -15.59
CA PRO A 56 6.12 -11.24 -14.61
C PRO A 56 4.82 -10.64 -14.08
N PHE A 57 3.83 -10.43 -14.95
CA PHE A 57 2.54 -9.90 -14.52
C PHE A 57 1.79 -10.89 -13.61
N LYS A 58 1.77 -12.18 -13.96
CA LYS A 58 1.15 -13.22 -13.13
C LYS A 58 1.80 -13.31 -11.75
N SER A 59 3.12 -13.34 -11.69
CA SER A 59 3.85 -13.36 -10.42
C SER A 59 3.60 -12.11 -9.57
N ALA A 60 3.50 -10.94 -10.20
CA ALA A 60 3.15 -9.70 -9.49
C ALA A 60 1.71 -9.73 -8.93
N MET A 61 0.76 -10.29 -9.69
CA MET A 61 -0.62 -10.46 -9.22
C MET A 61 -0.74 -11.49 -8.10
N GLU A 62 -0.03 -12.62 -8.19
CA GLU A 62 0.05 -13.63 -7.12
C GLU A 62 0.60 -13.01 -5.83
N ALA A 63 1.72 -12.29 -5.91
CA ALA A 63 2.30 -11.59 -4.76
C ALA A 63 1.35 -10.54 -4.18
N PHE A 64 0.63 -9.80 -5.02
CA PHE A 64 -0.34 -8.79 -4.59
C PHE A 64 -1.56 -9.42 -3.89
N LEU A 65 -2.05 -10.55 -4.38
CA LEU A 65 -3.13 -11.30 -3.75
C LEU A 65 -2.68 -11.89 -2.41
N LEU A 66 -1.47 -12.45 -2.34
CA LEU A 66 -0.90 -12.94 -1.07
C LEU A 66 -0.77 -11.81 -0.04
N ALA A 67 -0.24 -10.64 -0.45
CA ALA A 67 -0.16 -9.47 0.43
C ALA A 67 -1.55 -9.00 0.92
N THR A 68 -2.60 -9.21 0.11
CA THR A 68 -3.98 -8.93 0.52
C THR A 68 -4.45 -9.88 1.62
N VAL A 69 -4.09 -11.17 1.51
CA VAL A 69 -4.38 -12.18 2.55
C VAL A 69 -3.65 -11.82 3.84
N GLU A 70 -2.34 -11.62 3.79
CA GLU A 70 -1.51 -11.26 4.95
C GLU A 70 -2.00 -10.00 5.65
N PHE A 71 -2.43 -8.99 4.88
CA PHE A 71 -2.99 -7.76 5.42
C PHE A 71 -4.28 -8.00 6.20
N VAL A 72 -5.22 -8.77 5.63
CA VAL A 72 -6.50 -9.07 6.29
C VAL A 72 -6.29 -9.96 7.52
N ASP A 73 -5.45 -11.00 7.40
CA ASP A 73 -5.14 -11.90 8.52
C ASP A 73 -4.48 -11.14 9.68
N GLY A 74 -3.59 -10.18 9.37
CA GLY A 74 -3.00 -9.30 10.37
C GLY A 74 -4.03 -8.41 11.08
N LEU A 75 -5.03 -7.89 10.36
CA LEU A 75 -6.13 -7.12 10.96
C LEU A 75 -7.04 -8.01 11.82
N ALA A 76 -7.37 -9.21 11.33
CA ALA A 76 -8.18 -10.20 12.04
C ALA A 76 -7.53 -10.63 13.36
N MET A 77 -6.22 -10.92 13.32
CA MET A 77 -5.42 -11.25 14.50
C MET A 77 -5.48 -10.18 15.59
N LEU A 78 -5.62 -8.91 15.20
CA LEU A 78 -5.70 -7.77 16.10
C LEU A 78 -7.13 -7.35 16.45
N ASN A 79 -8.15 -8.02 15.89
CA ASN A 79 -9.55 -7.59 15.95
C ASN A 79 -9.72 -6.11 15.52
N ALA A 80 -9.00 -5.71 14.47
CA ALA A 80 -8.86 -4.32 14.07
C ALA A 80 -9.64 -3.99 12.78
N CYS A 81 -10.03 -2.73 12.65
CA CYS A 81 -10.67 -2.19 11.45
C CYS A 81 -11.91 -2.97 10.97
N GLY A 82 -12.62 -3.63 11.89
CA GLY A 82 -13.83 -4.40 11.60
C GLY A 82 -13.59 -5.84 11.14
N ALA A 83 -12.32 -6.26 10.97
CA ALA A 83 -11.97 -7.68 10.90
C ALA A 83 -11.91 -8.27 12.31
N ARG A 84 -12.20 -9.56 12.44
CA ARG A 84 -12.35 -10.30 13.69
C ARG A 84 -11.48 -11.55 13.65
N ASP A 85 -11.03 -11.99 14.82
CA ASP A 85 -10.29 -13.24 14.93
C ASP A 85 -11.11 -14.40 14.35
N GLY A 86 -10.46 -15.21 13.51
CA GLY A 86 -11.09 -16.27 12.73
C GLY A 86 -11.59 -15.87 11.34
N ASP A 87 -11.67 -14.59 11.00
CA ASP A 87 -11.88 -14.18 9.60
C ASP A 87 -10.81 -14.79 8.70
N ARG A 88 -11.18 -15.11 7.47
CA ARG A 88 -10.23 -15.55 6.45
C ARG A 88 -10.56 -14.96 5.09
N VAL A 89 -9.52 -14.67 4.32
CA VAL A 89 -9.67 -14.37 2.91
C VAL A 89 -9.94 -15.67 2.15
N VAL A 90 -11.07 -15.75 1.47
CA VAL A 90 -11.33 -16.83 0.52
C VAL A 90 -10.39 -16.65 -0.66
N THR A 91 -9.57 -17.66 -0.97
CA THR A 91 -8.70 -17.66 -2.17
C THR A 91 -9.54 -17.26 -3.37
N PRO A 92 -9.35 -16.05 -3.90
CA PRO A 92 -10.38 -15.49 -4.74
C PRO A 92 -10.25 -16.11 -6.14
N ALA A 93 -11.30 -16.79 -6.59
CA ALA A 93 -11.45 -17.20 -7.98
C ALA A 93 -12.07 -16.06 -8.80
N TRP A 94 -12.01 -16.13 -10.12
CA TRP A 94 -12.74 -15.18 -10.96
C TRP A 94 -14.25 -15.34 -10.73
N PRO A 95 -15.06 -14.26 -10.62
CA PRO A 95 -14.72 -12.83 -10.76
C PRO A 95 -14.27 -12.13 -9.46
N VAL A 96 -14.37 -12.80 -8.31
CA VAL A 96 -14.07 -12.25 -6.98
C VAL A 96 -12.63 -11.74 -6.88
N ALA A 97 -11.67 -12.41 -7.54
CA ALA A 97 -10.26 -11.98 -7.61
C ALA A 97 -10.08 -10.59 -8.22
N GLY A 98 -10.86 -10.29 -9.27
CA GLY A 98 -10.84 -8.98 -9.92
C GLY A 98 -11.40 -7.88 -9.02
N LEU A 99 -12.45 -8.20 -8.25
CA LEU A 99 -13.03 -7.27 -7.28
C LEU A 99 -12.09 -7.01 -6.10
N ALA A 100 -11.49 -8.05 -5.52
CA ALA A 100 -10.49 -7.93 -4.46
C ALA A 100 -9.31 -7.07 -4.92
N THR A 101 -8.76 -7.37 -6.09
CA THR A 101 -7.65 -6.61 -6.68
C THR A 101 -8.01 -5.14 -6.85
N ARG A 102 -9.21 -4.85 -7.38
CA ARG A 102 -9.70 -3.48 -7.59
C ARG A 102 -9.87 -2.72 -6.27
N LEU A 103 -10.48 -3.35 -5.27
CA LEU A 103 -10.72 -2.74 -3.96
C LEU A 103 -9.40 -2.45 -3.25
N MET A 104 -8.47 -3.42 -3.24
CA MET A 104 -7.16 -3.25 -2.61
C MET A 104 -6.32 -2.20 -3.33
N THR A 105 -6.28 -2.22 -4.66
CA THR A 105 -5.56 -1.20 -5.45
C THR A 105 -6.08 0.20 -5.14
N ALA A 106 -7.41 0.37 -5.08
CA ALA A 106 -8.02 1.66 -4.74
C ALA A 106 -7.65 2.11 -3.31
N HIS A 107 -7.58 1.18 -2.36
CA HIS A 107 -7.18 1.48 -0.98
C HIS A 107 -5.71 1.93 -0.92
N VAL A 108 -4.79 1.19 -1.55
CA VAL A 108 -3.36 1.54 -1.62
C VAL A 108 -3.15 2.91 -2.27
N LEU A 109 -3.82 3.19 -3.39
CA LEU A 109 -3.69 4.48 -4.08
C LEU A 109 -4.18 5.65 -3.23
N LYS A 110 -5.27 5.48 -2.47
CA LYS A 110 -5.73 6.50 -1.51
C LYS A 110 -4.74 6.69 -0.37
N GLY A 111 -4.16 5.62 0.16
CA GLY A 111 -3.10 5.69 1.17
C GLY A 111 -1.90 6.50 0.66
N ILE A 112 -1.44 6.24 -0.58
CA ILE A 112 -0.35 7.03 -1.20
C ILE A 112 -0.76 8.49 -1.37
N GLN A 113 -2.00 8.79 -1.77
CA GLN A 113 -2.48 10.17 -1.87
C GLN A 113 -2.48 10.90 -0.52
N HIS A 114 -2.89 10.22 0.56
CA HIS A 114 -2.84 10.78 1.91
C HIS A 114 -1.40 10.95 2.40
N ALA A 115 -0.50 10.02 2.08
CA ALA A 115 0.91 10.17 2.41
C ALA A 115 1.51 11.41 1.71
N ARG A 116 1.09 11.67 0.47
CA ARG A 116 1.49 12.86 -0.30
C ARG A 116 1.01 14.17 0.29
N SER A 117 -0.09 14.18 1.05
CA SER A 117 -0.53 15.42 1.71
C SER A 117 0.32 15.80 2.92
N LEU A 118 1.17 14.90 3.44
CA LEU A 118 2.10 15.24 4.52
C LEU A 118 3.10 16.32 4.07
N LYS A 119 3.68 16.14 2.86
CA LYS A 119 4.61 17.09 2.22
C LYS A 119 4.50 17.04 0.70
N PRO A 120 3.54 17.74 0.08
CA PRO A 120 3.32 17.71 -1.38
C PRO A 120 4.56 18.02 -2.24
N GLU A 121 5.50 18.78 -1.70
CA GLU A 121 6.73 19.24 -2.33
C GLU A 121 7.79 18.14 -2.55
N ILE A 122 7.76 17.03 -1.82
CA ILE A 122 8.75 15.95 -2.00
C ILE A 122 8.29 14.96 -3.09
N SER A 123 9.26 14.33 -3.77
CA SER A 123 8.96 13.44 -4.89
C SER A 123 8.20 12.17 -4.47
N LEU A 124 7.53 11.50 -5.43
CA LEU A 124 6.83 10.23 -5.17
C LEU A 124 7.77 9.15 -4.62
N THR A 125 8.98 9.05 -5.15
CA THR A 125 9.99 8.10 -4.65
C THR A 125 10.39 8.42 -3.21
N THR A 126 10.47 9.70 -2.85
CA THR A 126 10.77 10.11 -1.47
C THR A 126 9.62 9.73 -0.52
N HIS A 127 8.36 9.93 -0.94
CA HIS A 127 7.20 9.44 -0.19
C HIS A 127 7.18 7.92 -0.05
N TYR A 128 7.56 7.18 -1.10
CA TYR A 128 7.66 5.73 -1.04
C TYR A 128 8.69 5.27 0.01
N VAL A 129 9.86 5.92 0.07
CA VAL A 129 10.87 5.67 1.11
C VAL A 129 10.35 6.04 2.50
N LEU A 130 9.62 7.15 2.64
CA LEU A 130 8.99 7.55 3.90
C LEU A 130 7.99 6.51 4.40
N LEU A 131 7.16 5.94 3.51
CA LEU A 131 6.20 4.90 3.88
C LEU A 131 6.89 3.62 4.34
N TRP A 132 7.98 3.20 3.68
CA TRP A 132 8.79 2.07 4.15
C TRP A 132 9.43 2.33 5.50
N LEU A 133 10.02 3.52 5.70
CA LEU A 133 10.56 3.91 6.99
C LEU A 133 9.49 3.89 8.08
N SER A 134 8.29 4.38 7.79
CA SER A 134 7.18 4.42 8.73
C SER A 134 6.69 3.00 9.10
N HIS A 135 6.58 2.12 8.10
CA HIS A 135 6.27 0.70 8.30
C HIS A 135 7.31 0.01 9.20
N LEU A 136 8.59 0.22 8.92
CA LEU A 136 9.70 -0.43 9.64
C LEU A 136 10.03 0.19 10.99
N THR A 137 9.47 1.34 11.34
CA THR A 137 9.73 2.02 12.63
C THR A 137 8.56 1.91 13.59
N GLY A 138 7.38 1.46 13.12
CA GLY A 138 6.14 1.42 13.91
C GLY A 138 5.78 2.76 14.55
N SER A 139 6.15 3.89 13.92
CA SER A 139 6.29 5.20 14.58
C SER A 139 4.98 5.74 15.17
N ALA A 140 3.84 5.53 14.51
CA ALA A 140 2.53 5.91 15.05
C ALA A 140 2.14 5.14 16.33
N LEU A 141 2.65 3.93 16.52
CA LEU A 141 2.40 3.13 17.73
C LEU A 141 3.14 3.67 18.97
N ARG A 142 4.15 4.53 18.76
CA ARG A 142 4.94 5.16 19.82
C ARG A 142 4.43 6.53 20.25
N VAL A 143 3.42 7.08 19.55
CA VAL A 143 2.83 8.36 19.92
C VAL A 143 1.86 8.13 21.09
N GLY A 144 2.34 8.36 22.32
CA GLY A 144 1.51 8.29 23.54
C GLY A 144 1.73 7.06 24.43
N HIS A 145 2.57 6.11 24.00
CA HIS A 145 3.02 4.97 24.78
C HIS A 145 4.55 4.95 24.83
N GLY A 146 5.15 4.41 25.89
CA GLY A 146 6.62 4.25 26.03
C GLY A 146 7.20 3.30 24.97
N GLU A 147 8.23 2.51 25.30
CA GLU A 147 8.63 1.44 24.37
C GLU A 147 7.40 0.59 23.98
N PRO A 148 7.13 0.41 22.68
CA PRO A 148 5.90 -0.19 22.23
C PRO A 148 5.86 -1.65 22.69
N ASP A 149 4.78 -2.06 23.37
CA ASP A 149 4.44 -3.48 23.50
C ASP A 149 4.06 -3.99 22.11
N ALA A 150 5.04 -4.54 21.40
CA ALA A 150 4.88 -5.02 20.05
C ALA A 150 4.03 -6.30 19.96
N GLY A 151 3.74 -6.97 21.09
CA GLY A 151 2.87 -8.14 21.19
C GLY A 151 3.02 -9.14 20.02
N ARG A 152 1.88 -9.54 19.44
CA ARG A 152 1.83 -10.45 18.28
C ARG A 152 2.36 -9.83 16.97
N LEU A 153 2.50 -8.50 16.90
CA LEU A 153 3.04 -7.82 15.71
C LEU A 153 4.56 -7.97 15.59
N ALA A 154 5.27 -8.18 16.70
CA ALA A 154 6.71 -8.48 16.68
C ALA A 154 7.04 -9.71 15.81
N LEU A 155 6.14 -10.70 15.78
CA LEU A 155 6.27 -11.91 14.95
C LEU A 155 6.27 -11.60 13.45
N LEU A 156 5.73 -10.45 13.04
CA LEU A 156 5.69 -10.02 11.65
C LEU A 156 6.98 -9.29 11.20
N ASN A 157 7.95 -9.11 12.10
CA ASN A 157 9.28 -8.57 11.81
C ASN A 157 9.36 -7.18 11.12
N PRO A 158 8.53 -6.16 11.42
CA PRO A 158 9.07 -4.81 11.35
C PRO A 158 9.86 -4.54 12.65
N PRO A 159 11.04 -3.89 12.57
CA PRO A 159 11.63 -3.29 13.75
C PRO A 159 10.65 -2.31 14.40
N PHE A 160 10.72 -2.14 15.71
CA PHE A 160 9.95 -1.11 16.42
C PHE A 160 10.95 -0.10 17.01
N GLY A 161 11.39 0.84 16.18
CA GLY A 161 12.38 1.86 16.54
C GLY A 161 13.20 2.34 15.35
N PRO A 162 14.28 3.11 15.58
CA PRO A 162 15.14 3.61 14.52
C PRO A 162 15.75 2.50 13.66
N VAL A 163 15.79 2.70 12.35
CA VAL A 163 16.26 1.72 11.35
C VAL A 163 17.42 2.24 10.51
N SER A 164 18.29 1.34 10.05
CA SER A 164 19.40 1.68 9.17
C SER A 164 18.95 1.91 7.72
N VAL A 165 19.78 2.61 6.94
CA VAL A 165 19.58 2.79 5.50
C VAL A 165 19.49 1.43 4.79
N ILE A 166 20.32 0.47 5.19
CA ILE A 166 20.41 -0.88 4.59
C ILE A 166 19.09 -1.64 4.80
N GLU A 167 18.50 -1.55 6.00
CA GLU A 167 17.20 -2.20 6.29
C GLU A 167 16.08 -1.61 5.42
N VAL A 168 16.03 -0.29 5.26
CA VAL A 168 15.05 0.38 4.39
C VAL A 168 15.28 0.00 2.92
N ALA A 169 16.53 -0.01 2.46
CA ALA A 169 16.88 -0.37 1.09
C ALA A 169 16.52 -1.83 0.76
N LYS A 170 16.82 -2.75 1.67
CA LYS A 170 16.44 -4.17 1.55
C LYS A 170 14.92 -4.34 1.47
N ALA A 171 14.17 -3.69 2.36
CA ALA A 171 12.71 -3.78 2.37
C ALA A 171 12.08 -3.17 1.11
N ALA A 172 12.54 -1.98 0.72
CA ALA A 172 12.05 -1.27 -0.45
C ALA A 172 12.51 -1.88 -1.79
N ARG A 173 13.47 -2.81 -1.75
CA ARG A 173 14.19 -3.38 -2.91
C ARG A 173 14.81 -2.29 -3.79
N MET A 174 15.51 -1.37 -3.14
CA MET A 174 16.19 -0.24 -3.76
C MET A 174 17.68 -0.28 -3.45
N ASP A 175 18.47 0.43 -4.26
CA ASP A 175 19.89 0.66 -3.98
C ASP A 175 20.09 1.56 -2.75
N ASP A 176 21.15 1.26 -1.97
CA ASP A 176 21.48 1.93 -0.72
C ASP A 176 21.74 3.43 -0.91
N GLU A 177 22.44 3.82 -1.99
CA GLU A 177 22.73 5.23 -2.26
C GLU A 177 21.45 6.00 -2.60
N THR A 178 20.56 5.37 -3.37
CA THR A 178 19.25 5.93 -3.69
C THR A 178 18.43 6.17 -2.43
N VAL A 179 18.36 5.18 -1.53
CA VAL A 179 17.64 5.32 -0.26
C VAL A 179 18.30 6.35 0.66
N ARG A 180 19.63 6.35 0.76
CA ARG A 180 20.40 7.36 1.51
C ARG A 180 20.07 8.77 1.05
N ARG A 181 20.04 9.01 -0.25
CA ARG A 181 19.70 10.32 -0.84
C ARG A 181 18.28 10.75 -0.45
N HIS A 182 17.29 9.86 -0.54
CA HIS A 182 15.91 10.17 -0.18
C HIS A 182 15.72 10.38 1.33
N LEU A 183 16.39 9.59 2.18
CA LEU A 183 16.39 9.81 3.63
C LEU A 183 17.07 11.14 3.99
N GLY A 184 18.15 11.53 3.30
CA GLY A 184 18.78 12.83 3.47
C GLY A 184 17.88 14.01 3.06
N GLN A 185 17.03 13.83 2.04
CA GLN A 185 15.99 14.81 1.69
C GLN A 185 14.93 14.89 2.80
N LEU A 186 14.47 13.75 3.31
CA LEU A 186 13.50 13.69 4.41
C LEU A 186 14.04 14.34 5.70
N GLU A 187 15.32 14.11 6.03
CA GLU A 187 16.03 14.79 7.13
C GLU A 187 15.98 16.32 6.97
N LYS A 188 16.31 16.83 5.77
CA LYS A 188 16.27 18.28 5.50
C LYS A 188 14.87 18.88 5.61
N THR A 189 13.83 18.10 5.33
CA THR A 189 12.43 18.54 5.47
C THR A 189 11.89 18.44 6.90
N GLY A 190 12.66 17.88 7.84
CA GLY A 190 12.24 17.69 9.23
C GLY A 190 11.30 16.51 9.46
N LEU A 191 11.00 15.70 8.44
CA LEU A 191 10.14 14.51 8.57
C LEU A 191 10.83 13.34 9.28
N VAL A 192 12.15 13.29 9.17
CA VAL A 192 13.00 12.18 9.64
C VAL A 192 14.15 12.75 10.45
N ILE A 193 14.54 12.05 11.51
CA ILE A 193 15.70 12.36 12.34
C ILE A 193 16.70 11.23 12.34
N ARG A 194 17.94 11.57 12.71
CA ARG A 194 19.01 10.61 12.93
C ARG A 194 19.08 10.26 14.42
N VAL A 195 19.04 8.97 14.74
CA VAL A 195 19.12 8.47 16.12
C VAL A 195 20.18 7.37 16.17
N ALA A 196 21.28 7.60 16.91
CA ALA A 196 22.40 6.67 17.03
C ALA A 196 22.87 6.08 15.67
N GLY A 197 23.00 6.93 14.64
CA GLY A 197 23.40 6.53 13.28
C GLY A 197 22.27 5.97 12.41
N LYS A 198 21.14 5.56 13.00
CA LYS A 198 19.94 5.08 12.31
C LYS A 198 18.97 6.23 11.96
N ARG A 199 17.81 5.91 11.38
CA ARG A 199 16.76 6.85 10.98
C ARG A 199 15.44 6.51 11.62
N ASP A 200 14.73 7.57 11.99
CA ASP A 200 13.42 7.47 12.58
C ASP A 200 12.54 8.64 12.14
N ILE A 201 11.23 8.50 12.30
CA ILE A 201 10.29 9.61 12.15
C ILE A 201 10.56 10.63 13.26
N ASN A 202 10.49 11.92 12.93
CA ASN A 202 10.72 13.02 13.86
C ASN A 202 9.53 13.22 14.83
N LEU A 203 9.26 12.22 15.67
CA LEU A 203 8.19 12.25 16.68
C LEU A 203 8.30 13.39 17.72
N PRO A 204 9.47 13.99 18.00
CA PRO A 204 9.54 15.21 18.81
C PRO A 204 8.84 16.44 18.19
N ASP A 205 8.64 16.48 16.87
CA ASP A 205 7.90 17.57 16.21
C ASP A 205 6.38 17.35 16.35
N ARG A 206 5.75 18.19 17.18
CA ARG A 206 4.31 18.13 17.47
C ARG A 206 3.42 18.35 16.24
N THR A 207 3.84 19.20 15.31
CA THR A 207 3.06 19.47 14.09
C THR A 207 3.08 18.24 13.19
N LEU A 208 4.26 17.63 13.05
CA LEU A 208 4.41 16.38 12.31
C LEU A 208 3.59 15.25 12.94
N VAL A 209 3.62 15.12 14.27
CA VAL A 209 2.81 14.13 14.99
C VAL A 209 1.31 14.33 14.71
N ALA A 210 0.81 15.56 14.76
CA ALA A 210 -0.60 15.84 14.44
C ALA A 210 -0.96 15.42 13.01
N ASN A 211 -0.09 15.68 12.04
CA ASN A 211 -0.28 15.26 10.65
C ASN A 211 -0.27 13.73 10.49
N TRP A 212 0.61 13.03 11.22
CA TRP A 212 0.64 11.57 11.23
C TRP A 212 -0.61 10.95 11.83
N LEU A 213 -1.14 11.53 12.91
CA LEU A 213 -2.38 11.07 13.54
C LEU A 213 -3.60 11.29 12.63
N ASP A 214 -3.67 12.40 11.90
CA ASP A 214 -4.69 12.62 10.86
C ASP A 214 -4.55 11.60 9.71
N PHE A 215 -3.33 11.39 9.20
CA PHE A 215 -3.05 10.36 8.20
C PHE A 215 -3.48 8.97 8.67
N GLN A 216 -3.15 8.60 9.90
CA GLN A 216 -3.52 7.32 10.50
C GLN A 216 -5.04 7.18 10.62
N SER A 217 -5.73 8.20 11.12
CA SER A 217 -7.18 8.19 11.28
C SER A 217 -7.89 8.02 9.93
N ARG A 218 -7.46 8.75 8.89
CA ARG A 218 -7.98 8.56 7.52
C ARG A 218 -7.69 7.17 6.98
N THR A 219 -6.51 6.64 7.26
CA THR A 219 -6.12 5.28 6.84
C THR A 219 -6.98 4.24 7.53
N ILE A 220 -7.21 4.33 8.85
CA ILE A 220 -8.08 3.44 9.62
C ILE A 220 -9.50 3.45 9.05
N LEU A 221 -10.09 4.63 8.85
CA LEU A 221 -11.43 4.76 8.25
C LEU A 221 -11.48 4.15 6.84
N GLY A 222 -10.44 4.40 6.04
CA GLY A 222 -10.29 3.81 4.71
C GLY A 222 -10.19 2.28 4.74
N THR A 223 -9.48 1.73 5.72
CA THR A 223 -9.32 0.29 5.95
C THR A 223 -10.63 -0.33 6.40
N GLN A 224 -11.35 0.29 7.33
CA GLN A 224 -12.70 -0.16 7.74
C GLN A 224 -13.65 -0.23 6.55
N GLN A 225 -13.64 0.79 5.70
CA GLN A 225 -14.45 0.79 4.47
C GLN A 225 -14.01 -0.30 3.49
N LEU A 226 -12.71 -0.58 3.37
CA LEU A 226 -12.19 -1.66 2.56
C LEU A 226 -12.67 -3.01 3.10
N VAL A 227 -12.43 -3.32 4.38
CA VAL A 227 -12.83 -4.57 5.03
C VAL A 227 -14.32 -4.82 4.84
N ARG A 228 -15.17 -3.81 5.11
CA ARG A 228 -16.62 -3.91 4.87
C ARG A 228 -16.95 -4.27 3.42
N LYS A 229 -16.28 -3.67 2.43
CA LYS A 229 -16.50 -3.98 1.01
C LYS A 229 -16.01 -5.37 0.64
N LEU A 230 -14.94 -5.85 1.26
CA LEU A 230 -14.41 -7.19 1.04
C LEU A 230 -15.38 -8.25 1.60
N TYR A 231 -16.01 -8.02 2.76
CA TYR A 231 -17.11 -8.86 3.25
C TYR A 231 -18.31 -8.88 2.29
N VAL A 232 -18.79 -7.71 1.86
CA VAL A 232 -19.94 -7.61 0.93
C VAL A 232 -19.63 -8.31 -0.41
N ALA A 233 -18.37 -8.28 -0.85
CA ALA A 233 -17.92 -8.96 -2.05
C ALA A 233 -17.66 -10.48 -1.86
N GLY A 234 -17.83 -11.01 -0.64
CA GLY A 234 -17.55 -12.42 -0.30
C GLY A 234 -16.07 -12.79 -0.33
N VAL A 235 -15.17 -11.80 -0.27
CA VAL A 235 -13.71 -12.00 -0.24
C VAL A 235 -13.27 -12.39 1.16
N ILE A 236 -13.84 -11.76 2.19
CA ILE A 236 -13.66 -12.13 3.59
C ILE A 236 -14.90 -12.90 4.01
N VAL A 237 -14.68 -14.03 4.69
CA VAL A 237 -15.75 -14.80 5.33
C VAL A 237 -15.35 -15.10 6.76
N ASP A 238 -16.33 -15.06 7.65
CA ASP A 238 -16.18 -15.55 9.01
C ASP A 238 -15.78 -17.04 8.92
N ARG A 239 -14.84 -17.50 9.77
CA ARG A 239 -14.64 -18.96 9.91
C ARG A 239 -16.01 -19.56 10.24
N PRO A 240 -16.42 -20.68 9.61
CA PRO A 240 -17.40 -21.50 10.28
C PRO A 240 -16.79 -21.87 11.64
N SER A 241 -17.46 -21.49 12.73
CA SER A 241 -17.27 -22.16 14.01
C SER A 241 -17.30 -23.64 13.69
N GLU A 242 -16.23 -24.37 13.98
CA GLU A 242 -16.27 -25.82 13.97
C GLU A 242 -17.44 -26.19 14.89
N THR A 243 -18.60 -26.47 14.31
CA THR A 243 -19.59 -27.26 14.99
C THR A 243 -18.88 -28.58 15.19
N ILE A 244 -18.35 -28.78 16.40
CA ILE A 244 -18.02 -30.09 16.92
C ILE A 244 -19.28 -30.92 16.70
N ARG A 245 -19.31 -31.69 15.61
CA ARG A 245 -20.27 -32.78 15.49
C ARG A 245 -19.75 -33.83 16.45
N LEU A 246 -20.28 -33.78 17.67
CA LEU A 246 -20.26 -34.92 18.56
C LEU A 246 -21.02 -36.03 17.84
N PHE A 247 -20.28 -37.00 17.32
CA PHE A 247 -20.72 -38.37 17.21
C PHE A 247 -19.85 -39.19 18.15
#